data_AF-A0A645ANQ8-F1
#
_entry.id   AF-A0A645ANQ8-F1
#
_cell.length_a   1.000
_cell.length_b   1.000
_cell.length_c   1.000
_cell.angle_alpha   90.00
_cell.angle_beta   90.00
_cell.angle_gamma   90.00
#
_symmetry.space_group_name_H-M   'P 1'
#
loop_
_entity.id
_entity.type
_entity.pdbx_description
1 polymer ?
#
loop_
_entity_poly.entity_id
_entity_poly.type
_entity_poly.pdbx_seq_one_letter_code
_entity_poly.pdbx_strand_id
1 'polypeptide(L)' 'MDVNDDEDADENIKRQVRLQIEQFLYSKGITLADISKPELLDARMELIIWLKETTLMPGRKLAEITGINRETIRKILVG' A
#
# COMPACT_ATOMS: atom_id res chain seq x y z
N MET A 1 0.15 -9.27 32.40
CA MET A 1 -0.45 -8.35 31.42
C MET A 1 0.02 -8.87 30.08
N ASP A 2 -0.88 -9.51 29.35
CA ASP A 2 -0.57 -10.22 28.11
C ASP A 2 -0.10 -9.21 27.06
N VAL A 3 1.15 -9.35 26.61
CA VAL A 3 1.79 -8.48 25.61
C VAL A 3 1.63 -9.04 24.19
N ASN A 4 0.78 -10.07 24.01
CA ASN A 4 0.63 -10.79 22.75
C ASN A 4 -0.49 -10.27 21.83
N ASP A 5 -1.33 -9.31 22.26
CA ASP A 5 -2.48 -8.87 21.45
C ASP A 5 -2.11 -7.80 20.39
N ASP A 6 -0.99 -7.08 20.56
CA ASP A 6 -0.61 -5.97 19.67
C ASP A 6 0.09 -6.44 18.37
N GLU A 7 0.85 -7.54 18.41
CA GLU A 7 1.53 -8.07 17.21
C GLU A 7 0.56 -8.72 16.22
N ASP A 8 -0.40 -9.51 16.72
CA ASP A 8 -1.43 -10.17 15.89
C ASP A 8 -2.37 -9.16 15.19
N ALA A 9 -2.70 -8.05 15.86
CA ALA A 9 -3.52 -6.99 15.29
C ALA A 9 -2.82 -6.29 14.11
N ASP A 10 -1.51 -6.00 14.23
CA ASP A 10 -0.74 -5.36 13.16
C ASP A 10 -0.55 -6.29 11.95
N GLU A 11 -0.31 -7.58 12.19
CA GLU A 11 -0.23 -8.60 11.12
C GLU A 11 -1.56 -8.75 10.37
N ASN A 12 -2.69 -8.77 11.08
CA ASN A 12 -4.01 -8.88 10.46
C ASN A 12 -4.36 -7.65 9.61
N ILE A 13 -4.04 -6.44 10.09
CA ILE A 13 -4.22 -5.20 9.31
C ILE A 13 -3.37 -5.23 8.04
N LYS A 14 -2.08 -5.61 8.13
CA LYS A 14 -1.21 -5.73 6.96
C LYS A 14 -1.77 -6.73 5.95
N ARG A 15 -2.30 -7.85 6.42
CA ARG A 15 -2.89 -8.90 5.56
C ARG A 15 -4.13 -8.39 4.83
N GLN A 16 -5.05 -7.72 5.53
CA GLN A 16 -6.25 -7.14 4.91
C GLN A 16 -5.89 -6.09 3.86
N VAL A 17 -4.93 -5.22 4.18
CA VAL A 17 -4.50 -4.17 3.24
C VAL A 17 -3.81 -4.79 2.02
N ARG A 18 -3.03 -5.85 2.21
CA ARG A 18 -2.40 -6.56 1.08
C ARG A 18 -3.46 -7.15 0.14
N LEU A 19 -4.49 -7.79 0.68
CA LEU A 19 -5.61 -8.31 -0.13
C LEU A 19 -6.33 -7.20 -0.89
N GLN A 20 -6.54 -6.06 -0.24
CA GLN A 20 -7.11 -4.85 -0.83
C GLN A 20 -6.27 -4.31 -2.00
N ILE A 21 -4.95 -4.27 -1.84
CA ILE A 21 -4.02 -3.89 -2.91
C ILE A 21 -4.10 -4.88 -4.06
N GLU A 22 -4.07 -6.18 -3.79
CA GLU A 22 -4.14 -7.21 -4.82
C GLU A 22 -5.45 -7.12 -5.61
N GLN A 23 -6.59 -6.89 -4.94
CA GLN A 23 -7.88 -6.68 -5.61
C GLN A 23 -7.90 -5.42 -6.48
N PHE A 24 -7.37 -4.31 -5.98
CA PHE A 24 -7.27 -3.06 -6.73
C PHE A 24 -6.45 -3.25 -8.01
N LEU A 25 -5.29 -3.90 -7.90
CA LEU A 25 -4.40 -4.15 -9.02
C LEU A 25 -5.00 -5.16 -10.02
N TYR A 26 -5.63 -6.22 -9.51
CA TYR A 26 -6.35 -7.18 -10.34
C TYR A 26 -7.45 -6.52 -11.17
N SER A 27 -8.21 -5.58 -10.58
CA SER A 27 -9.25 -4.83 -11.30
C SER A 27 -8.71 -3.97 -12.46
N LYS A 28 -7.43 -3.59 -12.39
CA LYS A 28 -6.70 -2.84 -13.41
C LYS A 28 -5.87 -3.73 -14.34
N GLY A 29 -5.89 -5.06 -14.16
CA GLY A 29 -5.11 -6.01 -14.96
C GLY A 29 -3.61 -5.93 -14.73
N ILE A 30 -3.17 -5.43 -13.57
CA ILE A 30 -1.76 -5.26 -13.20
C ILE A 30 -1.44 -6.05 -11.94
N THR A 31 -0.14 -6.31 -11.70
CA THR A 31 0.32 -6.94 -10.47
C THR A 31 1.15 -5.98 -9.62
N LEU A 32 1.39 -6.34 -8.35
CA LEU A 32 2.30 -5.61 -7.46
C LEU A 32 3.71 -5.49 -8.06
N ALA A 33 4.18 -6.49 -8.80
CA ALA A 33 5.48 -6.43 -9.46
C ALA A 33 5.53 -5.38 -10.58
N ASP A 34 4.40 -5.17 -11.25
CA ASP A 34 4.28 -4.21 -12.35
C ASP A 34 4.22 -2.76 -11.85
N ILE A 35 3.74 -2.49 -10.62
CA ILE A 35 3.56 -1.13 -10.07
C ILE A 35 4.84 -0.27 -10.08
N SER A 36 6.00 -0.92 -10.14
CA SER A 36 7.30 -0.25 -10.20
C SER A 36 7.62 0.30 -11.58
N LYS A 37 6.97 -0.21 -12.64
CA LYS A 37 7.20 0.19 -14.02
C LYS A 37 6.86 1.67 -14.24
N PRO A 38 7.64 2.38 -15.08
CA PRO A 38 7.42 3.81 -15.33
C PRO A 38 6.08 4.07 -16.03
N GLU A 39 5.64 3.16 -16.90
CA GLU A 39 4.37 3.24 -17.63
C GLU A 39 3.12 3.11 -16.75
N LEU A 40 3.28 2.63 -15.51
CA LEU A 40 2.21 2.47 -14.53
C LEU A 40 2.24 3.56 -13.45
N LEU A 41 2.77 4.75 -13.79
CA LEU A 41 2.80 5.89 -12.89
C LEU A 41 1.41 6.28 -12.40
N ASP A 42 0.42 6.39 -13.29
CA ASP A 42 -0.96 6.73 -12.93
C ASP A 42 -1.56 5.68 -12.00
N ALA A 43 -1.45 4.39 -12.33
CA ALA A 43 -1.95 3.31 -11.48
C ALA A 43 -1.29 3.28 -10.10
N ARG A 44 0.01 3.60 -10.04
CA ARG A 44 0.76 3.74 -8.78
C ARG A 44 0.29 4.94 -7.96
N MET A 45 0.03 6.08 -8.62
CA MET A 45 -0.52 7.26 -7.95
C MET A 45 -1.91 6.98 -7.37
N GLU A 46 -2.80 6.42 -8.18
CA GLU A 46 -4.14 6.02 -7.74
C GLU A 46 -4.08 5.03 -6.58
N LEU A 47 -3.21 4.01 -6.63
CA LEU A 47 -3.04 3.05 -5.54
C LEU A 47 -2.64 3.75 -4.24
N ILE A 48 -1.66 4.66 -4.28
CA ILE A 48 -1.16 5.35 -3.08
C ILE A 48 -2.22 6.29 -2.50
N ILE A 49 -2.94 7.03 -3.34
CA ILE A 49 -4.02 7.91 -2.90
C ILE A 49 -5.13 7.08 -2.26
N TRP A 50 -5.59 6.04 -2.96
CA TRP A 50 -6.62 5.14 -2.47
C TRP A 50 -6.24 4.49 -1.14
N LEU A 51 -5.00 3.99 -1.01
CA LEU A 51 -4.50 3.43 0.25
C LEU A 51 -4.46 4.46 1.37
N LYS A 52 -4.10 5.71 1.06
CA LYS A 52 -4.06 6.78 2.06
C LYS A 52 -5.45 7.09 2.61
N GLU A 53 -6.46 7.12 1.73
CA GLU A 53 -7.85 7.40 2.08
C GLU A 53 -8.52 6.23 2.80
N THR A 54 -8.25 4.99 2.39
CA THR A 54 -8.93 3.79 2.92
C THR A 54 -8.31 3.25 4.20
N THR A 55 -6.99 3.33 4.36
CA THR A 55 -6.28 2.65 5.46
C THR A 55 -5.77 3.59 6.55
N LEU A 56 -5.78 4.92 6.30
CA LEU A 56 -5.18 5.96 7.14
C LEU A 56 -3.71 5.70 7.54
N MET A 57 -3.03 4.74 6.90
CA MET A 57 -1.71 4.32 7.33
C MET A 57 -0.63 5.38 7.08
N PRO A 58 0.45 5.36 7.89
CA PRO A 58 1.62 6.19 7.65
C PRO A 58 2.34 5.69 6.39
N GLY A 59 2.92 6.62 5.62
CA GLY A 59 3.62 6.29 4.36
C GLY A 59 4.76 5.27 4.51
N ARG A 60 5.31 5.07 5.72
CA ARG A 60 6.29 4.01 6.01
C ARG A 60 5.67 2.62 5.90
N LYS A 61 4.48 2.40 6.47
CA LYS A 61 3.76 1.11 6.37
C LYS A 61 3.31 0.86 4.93
N LEU A 62 2.86 1.91 4.23
CA LEU A 62 2.53 1.81 2.80
C LEU A 62 3.75 1.35 1.97
N ALA A 63 4.94 1.91 2.22
CA ALA A 63 6.16 1.50 1.53
C ALA A 63 6.50 0.02 1.79
N GLU A 64 6.34 -0.43 3.04
CA GLU A 64 6.59 -1.83 3.42
C GLU A 64 5.64 -2.81 2.73
N ILE A 65 4.35 -2.47 2.64
CA ILE A 65 3.32 -3.36 2.07
C ILE A 65 3.35 -3.33 0.53
N THR A 66 3.53 -2.16 -0.07
CA THR A 66 3.48 -1.97 -1.54
C THR A 66 4.82 -2.21 -2.23
N GLY A 67 5.93 -2.20 -1.48
CA GLY A 67 7.28 -2.22 -2.03
C GLY A 67 7.68 -0.90 -2.73
N ILE A 68 6.82 0.12 -2.71
CA ILE A 68 7.10 1.41 -3.33
C ILE A 68 7.98 2.23 -2.40
N ASN A 69 9.02 2.87 -2.97
CA ASN A 69 9.92 3.73 -2.21
C ASN A 69 9.14 4.84 -1.49
N ARG A 70 9.43 5.04 -0.19
CA ARG A 70 8.83 6.09 0.64
C ARG A 70 8.95 7.48 0.03
N GLU A 71 10.04 7.79 -0.67
CA GLU A 71 10.19 9.07 -1.37
C GLU A 71 9.20 9.21 -2.51
N THR A 72 8.98 8.15 -3.30
CA THR A 72 7.96 8.11 -4.36
C THR A 72 6.56 8.31 -3.77
N ILE A 73 6.25 7.62 -2.67
CA ILE A 73 4.98 7.82 -1.94
C ILE A 73 4.83 9.27 -1.50
N ARG A 74 5.89 9.86 -0.91
CA ARG A 74 5.86 11.26 -0.49
C ARG A 74 5.62 12.21 -1.66
N LYS A 75 6.32 12.04 -2.79
CA LYS A 75 6.13 12.89 -3.99
C LYS A 75 4.69 12.82 -4.47
N ILE A 76 4.11 11.62 -4.51
CA ILE A 76 2.72 11.40 -4.94
C ILE A 76 1.71 12.04 -3.97
N LEU A 77 1.96 11.97 -2.66
CA LEU A 77 1.05 12.51 -1.65
C LEU A 77 1.17 14.03 -1.44
N VAL A 78 2.32 14.63 -1.78
CA VAL A 78 2.57 16.07 -1.58
C VAL A 78 2.23 16.88 -2.83
N GLY A 79 2.31 16.29 -4.03
CA GLY A 79 2.12 16.99 -5.30
C GLY A 79 3.37 17.72 -5.75
#